data_AF-A0A1Q8BMS7-F1
#
_entry.id   AF-A0A1Q8BMS7-F1
#
_cell.length_a   1.000
_cell.length_b   1.000
_cell.length_c   1.000
_cell.angle_alpha   90.00
_cell.angle_beta   90.00
_cell.angle_gamma   90.00
#
_symmetry.space_group_name_H-M   'P 1'
#
loop_
_entity.id
_entity.type
_entity.pdbx_description
1 polymer ?
#
loop_
_entity_poly.entity_id
_entity_poly.type
_entity_poly.pdbx_seq_one_letter_code
_entity_poly.pdbx_strand_id
1 'polypeptide(L)'
;MIMLGDDLHIRRYTPEAERVFGLGEHDVGKALTRIYLKIDIPQLERWMLDVMRDVRIRTELVQGRDGKNYNLRITPYRTLENKIDGVVLALLDISELLGPASGKTNGRTEAEE
;
A
#
# COMPACT_ATOMS: atom_id res chain seq x y z
N MET A 1 7.33 -4.85 0.01
CA MET A 1 6.46 -5.04 1.19
C MET A 1 7.00 -4.21 2.34
N ILE A 2 6.13 -3.55 3.09
CA ILE A 2 6.41 -2.74 4.26
C ILE A 2 5.46 -3.23 5.36
N MET A 3 5.99 -3.48 6.55
CA MET A 3 5.21 -3.76 7.75
C MET A 3 5.17 -2.51 8.60
N LEU A 4 3.95 -2.03 8.87
CA LEU A 4 3.70 -0.95 9.81
C LEU A 4 3.10 -1.51 11.10
N GLY A 5 3.45 -0.88 12.21
CA GLY A 5 2.76 -1.06 13.50
C GLY A 5 1.40 -0.37 13.53
N ASP A 6 0.72 -0.47 14.68
CA ASP A 6 -0.58 0.15 14.95
C ASP A 6 -0.52 1.69 14.91
N ASP A 7 0.61 2.26 15.32
CA ASP A 7 0.90 3.68 15.18
C ASP A 7 1.34 4.11 13.74
N LEU A 8 1.20 3.23 12.75
CA LEU A 8 1.66 3.44 11.36
C LEU A 8 3.19 3.62 11.21
N HIS A 9 3.96 3.25 12.25
CA HIS A 9 5.42 3.28 12.24
C HIS A 9 6.01 2.13 11.43
N ILE A 10 7.00 2.43 10.58
CA ILE A 10 7.72 1.41 9.82
C ILE A 10 8.48 0.49 10.77
N ARG A 11 8.08 -0.78 10.83
CA ARG A 11 8.82 -1.83 11.55
C ARG A 11 9.84 -2.50 10.66
N ARG A 12 9.45 -2.83 9.43
CA ARG A 12 10.29 -3.53 8.44
C ARG A 12 9.87 -3.14 7.03
N TYR A 13 10.82 -3.19 6.12
CA TYR A 13 10.55 -3.08 4.69
C TYR A 13 11.45 -4.06 3.92
N THR A 14 11.03 -4.38 2.70
CA THR A 14 11.88 -5.12 1.76
C THR A 14 12.72 -4.14 0.94
N PRO A 15 13.92 -4.55 0.47
CA PRO A 15 14.76 -3.70 -0.37
C PRO A 15 14.06 -3.24 -1.66
N GLU A 16 13.09 -4.00 -2.16
CA GLU A 16 12.25 -3.55 -3.27
C GLU A 16 11.39 -2.34 -2.91
N ALA A 17 10.79 -2.33 -1.71
CA ALA A 17 10.02 -1.19 -1.24
C ALA A 17 10.90 0.04 -1.01
N GLU A 18 12.13 -0.15 -0.52
CA GLU A 18 13.14 0.90 -0.41
C GLU A 18 13.35 1.62 -1.75
N ARG A 19 13.55 0.87 -2.83
CA ARG A 19 13.79 1.44 -4.17
C ARG A 19 12.58 2.20 -4.71
N VAL A 20 11.38 1.65 -4.53
CA VAL A 20 10.12 2.23 -5.04
C VAL A 20 9.70 3.46 -4.23
N PHE A 21 9.74 3.39 -2.90
CA PHE A 21 9.31 4.49 -2.04
C PHE A 21 10.41 5.49 -1.72
N GLY A 22 11.68 5.11 -1.90
CA GLY A 22 12.81 5.91 -1.44
C GLY A 22 12.98 5.91 0.08
N LEU A 23 12.62 4.81 0.75
CA LEU A 23 12.81 4.68 2.20
C LEU A 23 14.30 4.51 2.52
N GLY A 24 14.74 4.96 3.68
CA GLY A 24 16.06 4.64 4.22
C GLY A 24 16.01 3.94 5.58
N GLU A 25 17.15 3.44 6.03
CA GLU A 25 17.28 2.86 7.39
C GLU A 25 16.93 3.89 8.47
N HIS A 26 17.16 5.18 8.20
CA HIS A 26 16.80 6.31 9.06
C HIS A 26 15.29 6.59 9.16
N ASP A 27 14.48 5.91 8.35
CA ASP A 27 13.02 6.01 8.37
C ASP A 27 12.36 4.85 9.09
N VAL A 28 13.12 3.81 9.48
CA VAL A 28 12.65 2.77 10.38
C VAL A 28 12.25 3.41 11.71
N GLY A 29 11.05 3.11 12.18
CA GLY A 29 10.47 3.70 13.39
C GLY A 29 9.80 5.07 13.18
N LYS A 30 9.73 5.60 11.95
CA LYS A 30 8.88 6.77 11.63
C LYS A 30 7.56 6.35 11.02
N ALA A 31 6.53 7.18 11.20
CA ALA A 31 5.24 6.97 10.58
C ALA A 31 5.35 7.09 9.06
N LEU A 32 4.75 6.15 8.31
CA LEU A 32 4.80 6.14 6.84
C LEU A 32 4.27 7.46 6.24
N THR A 33 3.29 8.09 6.89
CA THR A 33 2.67 9.36 6.49
C THR A 33 3.58 10.57 6.69
N ARG A 34 4.62 10.44 7.53
CA ARG A 34 5.60 11.50 7.81
C ARG A 34 6.81 11.44 6.87
N ILE A 35 6.95 10.36 6.11
CA ILE A 35 8.11 10.13 5.24
C ILE A 35 7.79 10.66 3.84
N TYR A 36 8.79 11.27 3.22
CA TYR A 36 8.66 11.72 1.85
C TYR A 36 8.76 10.53 0.89
N LEU A 37 7.59 10.00 0.52
CA LEU A 37 7.51 8.92 -0.45
C LEU A 37 7.77 9.47 -1.85
N LYS A 38 8.51 8.70 -2.68
CA LYS A 38 8.68 9.03 -4.11
C LYS A 38 7.37 9.00 -4.91
N ILE A 39 6.32 8.41 -4.34
CA ILE A 39 4.97 8.35 -4.89
C ILE A 39 4.05 9.25 -4.07
N ASP A 40 3.29 10.10 -4.75
CA ASP A 40 2.37 11.02 -4.10
C ASP A 40 1.01 10.33 -3.95
N ILE A 41 0.65 9.94 -2.72
CA ILE A 41 -0.61 9.27 -2.41
C ILE A 41 -1.26 10.02 -1.24
N PRO A 42 -1.94 11.14 -1.49
CA PRO A 42 -2.52 11.96 -0.43
C PRO A 42 -3.65 11.23 0.33
N GLN A 43 -4.23 10.18 -0.25
CA GLN A 43 -5.24 9.33 0.40
C GLN A 43 -4.65 8.17 1.20
N LEU A 44 -3.34 7.94 1.19
CA LEU A 44 -2.71 6.76 1.81
C LEU A 44 -3.07 6.62 3.30
N GLU A 45 -2.96 7.72 4.04
CA GLU A 45 -3.33 7.77 5.46
C GLU A 45 -4.78 7.36 5.68
N ARG A 46 -5.70 7.96 4.91
CA ARG A 46 -7.13 7.63 4.99
C ARG A 46 -7.38 6.18 4.66
N TRP A 47 -6.70 5.62 3.66
CA TRP A 47 -6.85 4.22 3.31
C TRP A 47 -6.37 3.28 4.41
N MET A 48 -5.24 3.57 5.04
CA MET A 48 -4.75 2.78 6.17
C MET A 48 -5.73 2.84 7.34
N LEU A 49 -6.21 4.04 7.70
CA LEU A 49 -7.21 4.21 8.77
C LEU A 49 -8.50 3.45 8.49
N ASP A 50 -8.98 3.50 7.25
CA ASP A 50 -10.19 2.79 6.84
C ASP A 50 -9.97 1.26 6.84
N VAL A 51 -8.80 0.78 6.39
CA VAL A 51 -8.42 -0.64 6.46
C VAL A 51 -8.32 -1.14 7.89
N MET A 52 -7.76 -0.34 8.80
CA MET A 52 -7.68 -0.67 10.22
C MET A 52 -9.07 -0.65 10.89
N ARG A 53 -9.94 0.28 10.49
CA ARG A 53 -11.31 0.42 11.00
C ARG A 53 -12.22 -0.71 10.52
N ASP A 54 -12.22 -0.98 9.21
CA ASP A 54 -13.09 -1.95 8.56
C ASP A 54 -12.51 -3.38 8.66
N VAL A 55 -11.20 -3.49 8.93
CA VAL A 55 -10.45 -4.75 8.95
C VAL A 55 -10.54 -5.49 7.60
N ARG A 56 -10.59 -4.71 6.51
CA ARG A 56 -10.66 -5.22 5.13
C ARG A 56 -9.43 -4.84 4.34
N ILE A 57 -9.01 -5.74 3.47
CA ILE A 57 -7.89 -5.51 2.56
C ILE A 57 -8.33 -4.48 1.52
N ARG A 58 -7.52 -3.44 1.33
CA ARG A 58 -7.72 -2.43 0.28
C ARG A 58 -6.60 -2.53 -0.75
N THR A 59 -6.94 -2.43 -2.02
CA THR A 59 -5.99 -2.51 -3.12
C THR A 59 -6.27 -1.36 -4.09
N GLU A 60 -5.30 -0.49 -4.28
CA GLU A 60 -5.44 0.75 -5.05
C GLU A 60 -4.31 0.88 -6.07
N LEU A 61 -4.67 1.37 -7.26
CA LEU A 61 -3.74 1.68 -8.33
C LEU A 61 -3.14 3.06 -8.12
N VAL A 62 -1.82 3.12 -8.01
CA VAL A 62 -1.08 4.36 -7.75
C VAL A 62 0.00 4.54 -8.80
N GLN A 63 0.09 5.74 -9.36
CA GLN A 63 1.08 6.08 -10.36
C GLN A 63 2.27 6.78 -9.69
N GLY A 64 3.48 6.24 -9.91
CA GLY A 64 4.71 6.86 -9.47
C GLY A 64 5.07 8.09 -10.31
N ARG A 65 5.91 8.97 -9.78
CA ARG A 65 6.43 10.15 -10.52
C ARG A 65 7.28 9.78 -11.75
N ASP A 66 7.71 8.53 -11.84
CA ASP A 66 8.46 7.95 -12.98
C ASP A 66 7.54 7.54 -14.15
N GLY A 67 6.21 7.67 -14.03
CA GLY A 67 5.23 7.22 -15.02
C GLY A 67 4.88 5.73 -14.92
N LYS A 68 5.48 5.02 -13.96
CA LYS A 68 5.20 3.62 -13.64
C LYS A 68 3.92 3.45 -12.83
N ASN A 69 3.17 2.39 -13.09
CA ASN A 69 1.96 2.05 -12.36
C ASN A 69 2.27 0.97 -11.34
N TYR A 70 1.90 1.24 -10.09
CA TYR A 70 2.06 0.32 -8.99
C TYR A 70 0.70 -0.04 -8.42
N ASN A 71 0.52 -1.31 -8.09
CA ASN A 71 -0.63 -1.76 -7.36
C ASN A 71 -0.27 -1.78 -5.86
N LEU A 72 -0.89 -0.88 -5.09
CA LEU A 72 -0.72 -0.77 -3.66
C LEU A 72 -1.77 -1.60 -2.94
N ARG A 73 -1.34 -2.61 -2.20
CA ARG A 73 -2.20 -3.46 -1.39
C ARG A 73 -1.94 -3.25 0.08
N ILE A 74 -2.96 -2.81 0.80
CA ILE A 74 -2.96 -2.55 2.24
C ILE A 74 -3.75 -3.66 2.91
N THR A 75 -3.07 -4.45 3.72
CA THR A 75 -3.65 -5.58 4.45
C THR A 75 -3.59 -5.31 5.95
N PRO A 76 -4.71 -5.30 6.67
CA PRO A 76 -4.69 -5.15 8.11
C PRO A 76 -4.12 -6.41 8.73
N TYR A 77 -3.26 -6.26 9.74
CA TYR A 77 -2.73 -7.38 10.52
C TYR A 77 -3.17 -7.25 11.97
N ARG A 78 -3.59 -8.38 12.54
CA ARG A 78 -4.12 -8.46 13.91
C ARG A 78 -3.18 -9.30 14.75
N THR A 79 -2.97 -8.90 16.00
CA THR A 79 -2.28 -9.76 16.97
C THR A 79 -3.13 -10.97 17.35
N LEU A 80 -2.50 -11.88 18.08
CA LEU A 80 -3.17 -12.99 18.77
C LEU A 80 -4.26 -12.51 19.75
N GLU A 81 -4.16 -11.27 20.26
CA GLU A 81 -5.18 -10.65 21.11
C GLU A 81 -6.36 -10.03 20.31
N ASN A 82 -6.43 -10.27 19.00
CA ASN A 82 -7.47 -9.74 18.10
C ASN A 82 -7.52 -8.19 18.06
N LYS A 83 -6.43 -7.54 18.47
CA LYS A 83 -6.22 -6.10 18.28
C LYS A 83 -5.52 -5.86 16.95
N ILE A 84 -5.83 -4.74 16.31
CA ILE A 84 -5.11 -4.30 15.11
C ILE A 84 -3.69 -3.93 15.54
N ASP A 85 -2.69 -4.73 15.15
CA ASP A 85 -1.26 -4.47 15.44
C ASP A 85 -0.59 -3.60 14.37
N GLY A 86 -1.38 -3.18 13.37
CA GLY A 86 -0.89 -2.40 12.24
C GLY A 86 -1.38 -2.92 10.90
N VAL A 87 -0.64 -2.52 9.87
CA VAL A 87 -0.97 -2.80 8.47
C VAL A 87 0.28 -3.20 7.71
N VAL A 88 0.09 -4.10 6.75
CA VAL A 88 1.10 -4.51 5.81
C VAL A 88 0.79 -3.87 4.47
N LEU A 89 1.75 -3.13 3.93
CA LEU A 89 1.67 -2.57 2.59
C LEU A 89 2.53 -3.41 1.64
N ALA A 90 1.90 -3.97 0.63
CA ALA A 90 2.59 -4.63 -0.47
C ALA A 90 2.43 -3.77 -1.72
N LEU A 91 3.52 -3.59 -2.45
CA LEU A 91 3.48 -2.92 -3.74
C LEU A 91 3.97 -3.87 -4.80
N LEU A 92 3.19 -3.91 -5.87
CA LEU A 92 3.49 -4.70 -7.05
C LEU A 92 3.65 -3.71 -8.20
N ASP A 93 4.81 -3.73 -8.86
CA ASP A 93 4.91 -3.05 -10.15
C ASP A 93 4.02 -3.80 -11.14
N ILE A 94 3.10 -3.06 -11.76
CA ILE A 94 2.24 -3.58 -12.82
C ILE A 94 2.47 -2.78 -14.11
N SER A 95 3.57 -2.05 -14.19
CA SER A 95 3.93 -1.25 -15.36
C SER A 95 4.07 -2.13 -16.60
N GLU A 96 4.58 -3.36 -16.40
CA GLU A 96 4.67 -4.38 -17.44
C GLU A 96 3.31 -4.98 -17.84
N LEU A 97 2.37 -5.07 -16.90
CA LEU A 97 1.01 -5.57 -17.17
C LEU A 97 0.18 -4.53 -17.95
N LEU A 98 0.45 -3.25 -17.71
CA LEU A 98 -0.23 -2.12 -18.33
C LEU A 98 0.42 -1.69 -19.66
N GLY A 99 1.03 -2.62 -20.40
CA GLY A 99 1.84 -2.37 -21.60
C GLY A 99 1.28 -1.29 -22.55
N PRO A 100 2.12 -0.63 -23.37
CA PRO A 100 1.79 0.61 -24.08
C PRO A 100 0.77 0.40 -25.23
N ALA A 101 -0.48 0.08 -24.91
CA ALA A 101 -1.60 0.05 -25.84
C ALA A 101 -2.93 -0.08 -25.09
N SER A 102 -3.79 0.92 -25.29
CA SER A 102 -5.22 0.80 -25.60
C SER A 102 -5.97 -0.49 -25.25
N GLY A 103 -7.09 -0.35 -24.53
CA GLY A 103 -8.27 -1.21 -24.74
C GLY A 103 -8.91 -1.79 -23.48
N LYS A 104 -9.98 -1.13 -23.03
CA LYS A 104 -11.28 -1.70 -22.59
C LYS A 104 -11.29 -3.19 -22.16
N THR A 105 -11.74 -3.49 -20.94
CA THR A 105 -13.02 -4.21 -20.67
C THR A 105 -13.21 -4.58 -19.18
N ASN A 106 -14.30 -4.04 -18.63
CA ASN A 106 -15.28 -4.55 -17.65
C ASN A 106 -15.14 -5.96 -17.04
N GLY A 107 -15.52 -6.10 -15.76
CA GLY A 107 -16.36 -7.23 -15.30
C GLY A 107 -15.98 -7.88 -13.98
N ARG A 108 -16.68 -7.52 -12.89
CA ARG A 108 -17.46 -8.44 -12.02
C ARG A 108 -17.92 -7.73 -10.74
N THR A 109 -19.16 -7.29 -10.76
CA THR A 109 -20.00 -7.27 -9.55
C THR A 109 -21.24 -8.05 -9.95
N GLU A 110 -21.17 -9.37 -9.76
CA GLU A 110 -22.31 -10.29 -9.83
C GLU A 110 -22.47 -10.85 -8.41
N ALA A 111 -23.51 -10.38 -7.72
CA ALA A 111 -24.12 -10.85 -6.47
C ALA A 111 -25.11 -9.73 -6.09
N GLU A 112 -26.42 -9.88 -5.94
CA GLU A 112 -27.34 -11.00 -5.78
C GLU A 112 -28.75 -10.46 -6.12
N GLU A 113 -29.62 -11.27 -6.74
CA GLU A 113 -31.02 -11.50 -6.33
C GLU A 113 -31.63 -12.69 -7.12
#